data_AF-A0A4Q1JZS5-F1
#
_entry.id   AF-A0A4Q1JZS5-F1
#
_cell.length_a   1.000
_cell.length_b   1.000
_cell.length_c   1.000
_cell.angle_alpha   90.00
_cell.angle_beta   90.00
_cell.angle_gamma   90.00
#
_symmetry.space_group_name_H-M   'P 1'
#
loop_
_entity.id
_entity.type
_entity.pdbx_description
1 polymer ?
#
loop_
_entity_poly.entity_id
_entity_poly.type
_entity_poly.pdbx_seq_one_letter_code
_entity_poly.pdbx_strand_id
1 'polypeptide(L)'
;MSEFDNVTAPPPPPVGAIAPQEERTMALVAHLLGIFTWFVGALIIWLINKDAQPRKAFVIDQSKEALNFQITLTIAFVAAFILTVISFGILFFLPGLVGIAGLVFSIIAAVKANNGEAYRYPFALRLIK
;
A
#
# COMPACT_ATOMS: atom_id res chain seq x y z
N MET A 1 5.75 -26.41 26.88
CA MET A 1 5.52 -24.96 26.76
C MET A 1 4.61 -24.57 27.89
N SER A 2 5.08 -23.70 28.76
CA SER A 2 4.45 -23.43 30.05
C SER A 2 3.28 -22.47 29.87
N GLU A 3 2.20 -22.60 30.65
CA GLU A 3 1.07 -21.65 30.66
C GLU A 3 1.51 -20.18 30.85
N PHE A 4 2.71 -19.94 31.39
CA PHE A 4 3.33 -18.63 31.55
C PHE A 4 3.74 -17.95 30.23
N ASP A 5 3.96 -18.72 29.16
CA ASP A 5 4.28 -18.17 27.83
C ASP A 5 3.03 -17.51 27.19
N ASN A 6 1.82 -17.94 27.60
CA ASN A 6 0.55 -17.48 27.03
C ASN A 6 0.03 -16.17 27.64
N VAL A 7 0.66 -15.65 28.70
CA VAL A 7 0.23 -14.42 29.40
C VAL A 7 0.95 -13.17 28.87
N THR A 8 2.00 -13.34 28.06
CA THR A 8 2.82 -12.21 27.55
C THR A 8 2.36 -11.68 26.18
N ALA A 9 1.53 -12.44 25.46
CA ALA A 9 0.93 -11.95 24.23
C ALA A 9 -0.27 -11.06 24.59
N PRO A 10 -0.26 -9.75 24.25
CA PRO A 10 -1.45 -8.94 24.42
C PRO A 10 -2.61 -9.61 23.66
N PRO A 11 -3.81 -9.67 24.27
CA PRO A 11 -4.95 -10.35 23.66
C PRO A 11 -5.19 -9.80 22.25
N PRO A 12 -5.60 -10.65 21.28
CA PRO A 12 -5.92 -10.19 19.95
C PRO A 12 -6.92 -9.03 20.05
N PRO A 13 -6.75 -7.96 19.25
CA PRO A 13 -7.64 -6.82 19.29
C PRO A 13 -9.11 -7.28 19.20
N PRO A 14 -10.02 -6.70 19.99
CA PRO A 14 -11.43 -7.03 19.91
C PRO A 14 -11.92 -6.94 18.46
N VAL A 15 -12.72 -7.90 18.01
CA VAL A 15 -13.33 -7.87 16.69
C VAL A 15 -14.18 -6.60 16.59
N GLY A 16 -13.77 -5.66 15.74
CA GLY A 16 -14.38 -4.33 15.61
C GLY A 16 -13.59 -3.17 16.25
N ALA A 17 -12.46 -3.42 16.90
CA ALA A 17 -11.54 -2.37 17.33
C ALA A 17 -10.83 -1.74 16.13
N ILE A 18 -10.93 -0.42 16.01
CA ILE A 18 -10.16 0.37 15.04
C ILE A 18 -8.68 0.14 15.30
N ALA A 19 -7.89 -0.09 14.24
CA ALA A 19 -6.45 -0.31 14.35
C ALA A 19 -5.76 0.82 15.15
N PRO A 20 -4.67 0.52 15.90
CA PRO A 20 -3.91 1.54 16.62
C PRO A 20 -3.52 2.73 15.75
N GLN A 21 -3.52 3.94 16.31
CA GLN A 21 -3.20 5.17 15.56
C GLN A 21 -1.84 5.09 14.88
N GLU A 22 -0.83 4.47 15.50
CA GLU A 22 0.50 4.26 14.90
C GLU A 22 0.40 3.43 13.60
N GLU A 23 -0.33 2.32 13.61
CA GLU A 23 -0.52 1.48 12.42
C GLU A 23 -1.27 2.22 11.32
N ARG A 24 -2.30 3.00 11.68
CA ARG A 24 -3.07 3.82 10.73
C ARG A 24 -2.22 4.89 10.09
N THR A 25 -1.40 5.59 10.87
CA THR A 25 -0.45 6.59 10.37
C THR A 25 0.59 5.94 9.45
N MET A 26 1.17 4.81 9.83
CA MET A 26 2.14 4.11 8.98
C MET A 26 1.52 3.58 7.68
N ALA A 27 0.28 3.08 7.74
CA ALA A 27 -0.46 2.64 6.56
C ALA A 27 -0.75 3.83 5.62
N LEU A 28 -1.20 4.97 6.14
CA LEU A 28 -1.33 6.22 5.38
C LEU A 28 0.00 6.59 4.69
N VAL A 29 1.11 6.53 5.44
CA VAL A 29 2.43 6.89 4.91
C VAL A 29 2.86 5.92 3.81
N ALA A 30 2.54 4.62 3.91
CA ALA A 30 2.83 3.66 2.85
C ALA A 30 2.16 4.03 1.52
N HIS A 31 0.90 4.48 1.56
CA HIS A 31 0.19 4.92 0.36
C HIS A 31 0.74 6.23 -0.20
N LEU A 32 1.04 7.21 0.67
CA LEU A 32 1.53 8.53 0.23
C LEU A 32 2.96 8.50 -0.27
N LEU A 33 3.85 7.74 0.37
CA LEU A 33 5.25 7.67 -0.04
C LEU A 33 5.39 7.18 -1.46
N GLY A 34 4.48 6.34 -1.94
CA GLY A 34 4.59 5.84 -3.30
C GLY A 34 4.34 6.86 -4.40
N ILE A 35 3.73 8.02 -4.08
CA ILE A 35 3.63 9.17 -4.99
C ILE A 35 5.01 9.73 -5.32
N PHE A 36 5.92 9.74 -4.32
CA PHE A 36 7.24 10.38 -4.45
C PHE A 36 8.38 9.37 -4.66
N THR A 37 8.19 8.13 -4.21
CA THR A 37 9.24 7.10 -4.14
C THR A 37 8.89 5.84 -4.93
N TRP A 38 7.82 5.87 -5.74
CA TRP A 38 7.31 4.71 -6.47
C TRP A 38 7.01 3.56 -5.49
N PHE A 39 7.49 2.35 -5.73
CA PHE A 39 7.24 1.23 -4.84
C PHE A 39 8.16 1.20 -3.61
N VAL A 40 9.22 2.02 -3.57
CA VAL A 40 10.29 1.90 -2.55
C VAL A 40 9.80 2.25 -1.14
N GLY A 41 9.05 3.33 -0.97
CA GLY A 41 8.56 3.72 0.36
C GLY A 41 7.59 2.69 0.96
N ALA A 42 6.66 2.17 0.13
CA ALA A 42 5.76 1.10 0.55
C ALA A 42 6.53 -0.21 0.83
N LEU A 43 7.58 -0.51 0.06
CA LEU A 43 8.46 -1.67 0.28
C LEU A 43 9.16 -1.60 1.63
N ILE A 44 9.74 -0.44 1.98
CA ILE A 44 10.40 -0.25 3.27
C ILE A 44 9.41 -0.45 4.41
N ILE A 45 8.23 0.17 4.34
CA ILE A 45 7.22 0.03 5.40
C ILE A 45 6.75 -1.41 5.52
N TRP A 46 6.55 -2.12 4.42
CA TRP A 46 6.22 -3.54 4.50
C TRP A 46 7.35 -4.35 5.15
N LEU A 47 8.60 -4.17 4.71
CA LEU A 47 9.75 -4.94 5.19
C LEU A 47 10.01 -4.77 6.70
N ILE A 48 9.87 -3.55 7.24
CA ILE A 48 10.12 -3.33 8.68
C ILE A 48 9.01 -3.89 9.58
N ASN A 49 7.82 -4.18 9.03
CA ASN A 49 6.69 -4.70 9.81
C ASN A 49 6.38 -6.17 9.53
N LYS A 50 6.86 -6.76 8.41
CA LYS A 50 6.39 -8.06 7.90
C LYS A 50 6.43 -9.22 8.91
N ASP A 51 7.38 -9.20 9.85
CA ASP A 51 7.59 -10.27 10.84
C ASP A 51 6.84 -10.03 12.17
N ALA A 52 6.09 -8.92 12.29
CA ALA A 52 5.41 -8.51 13.53
C ALA A 52 3.93 -8.96 13.59
N GLN A 53 3.53 -9.97 12.82
CA GLN A 53 2.18 -10.54 12.91
C GLN A 53 1.99 -11.35 14.22
N PRO A 54 0.78 -11.35 14.81
CA PRO A 54 -0.44 -10.63 14.37
C PRO A 54 -0.51 -9.17 14.88
N ARG A 55 0.46 -8.71 15.68
CA ARG A 55 0.41 -7.42 16.39
C ARG A 55 0.29 -6.20 15.47
N LYS A 56 0.89 -6.25 14.27
CA LYS A 56 0.88 -5.15 13.28
C LYS A 56 0.10 -5.49 12.00
N ALA A 57 -0.99 -6.25 12.14
CA ALA A 57 -1.72 -6.80 11.00
C ALA A 57 -2.25 -5.73 10.04
N PHE A 58 -2.72 -4.58 10.54
CA PHE A 58 -3.31 -3.53 9.69
C PHE A 58 -2.28 -2.84 8.82
N VAL A 59 -1.16 -2.41 9.41
CA VAL A 59 -0.08 -1.78 8.64
C VAL A 59 0.57 -2.76 7.66
N ILE A 60 0.71 -4.03 8.02
CA ILE A 60 1.24 -5.06 7.12
C ILE A 60 0.31 -5.27 5.93
N ASP A 61 -1.01 -5.32 6.17
CA ASP A 61 -2.00 -5.46 5.11
C ASP A 61 -2.00 -4.27 4.13
N GLN A 62 -2.07 -3.05 4.66
CA GLN A 62 -2.15 -1.85 3.84
C GLN A 62 -0.81 -1.51 3.16
N SER A 63 0.33 -1.76 3.79
CA SER A 63 1.64 -1.59 3.15
C SER A 63 1.88 -2.59 2.02
N LYS A 64 1.40 -3.85 2.13
CA LYS A 64 1.42 -4.82 1.02
C LYS A 64 0.56 -4.35 -0.15
N GLU A 65 -0.65 -3.87 0.13
CA GLU A 65 -1.57 -3.39 -0.89
C GLU A 65 -1.02 -2.14 -1.59
N ALA A 66 -0.45 -1.18 -0.83
CA ALA A 66 0.26 -0.03 -1.37
C ALA A 66 1.43 -0.44 -2.28
N LEU A 67 2.25 -1.40 -1.82
CA LEU A 67 3.39 -1.91 -2.58
C LEU A 67 2.97 -2.56 -3.90
N ASN A 68 1.97 -3.45 -3.85
CA ASN A 68 1.39 -4.09 -5.04
C ASN A 68 0.84 -3.06 -6.04
N PHE A 69 0.14 -2.05 -5.55
CA PHE A 69 -0.39 -0.97 -6.39
C PHE A 69 0.72 -0.14 -7.03
N GLN A 70 1.76 0.23 -6.28
CA GLN A 70 2.85 1.03 -6.83
C GLN A 70 3.69 0.27 -7.86
N ILE A 71 3.86 -1.04 -7.69
CA ILE A 71 4.43 -1.90 -8.74
C ILE A 71 3.52 -1.90 -9.97
N THR A 72 2.21 -2.03 -9.78
CA THR A 72 1.22 -1.99 -10.88
C THR A 72 1.27 -0.66 -11.65
N LEU A 73 1.29 0.46 -10.94
CA LEU A 73 1.42 1.79 -11.52
C LEU A 73 2.74 1.95 -12.27
N THR A 74 3.84 1.43 -11.72
CA THR A 74 5.16 1.48 -12.38
C THR A 74 5.10 0.76 -13.72
N ILE A 75 4.50 -0.44 -13.76
CA ILE A 75 4.30 -1.21 -15.00
C ILE A 75 3.42 -0.43 -15.98
N ALA A 76 2.31 0.15 -15.51
CA ALA A 76 1.41 0.95 -16.34
C ALA A 76 2.11 2.20 -16.92
N PHE A 77 2.96 2.87 -16.15
CA PHE A 77 3.76 4.00 -16.61
C PHE A 77 4.74 3.62 -17.71
N VAL A 78 5.46 2.51 -17.52
CA VAL A 78 6.40 2.00 -18.53
C VAL A 78 5.66 1.63 -19.81
N ALA A 79 4.51 0.94 -19.71
CA ALA A 79 3.68 0.61 -20.87
C ALA A 79 3.15 1.86 -21.59
N ALA A 80 2.66 2.87 -20.85
CA ALA A 80 2.19 4.13 -21.41
C ALA A 80 3.31 4.91 -22.12
N PHE A 81 4.53 4.88 -21.57
CA PHE A 81 5.69 5.50 -22.19
C PHE A 81 6.08 4.79 -23.49
N ILE A 82 6.12 3.46 -23.49
CA ILE A 82 6.39 2.66 -24.71
C ILE A 82 5.36 2.97 -25.80
N LEU A 83 4.06 3.01 -25.46
CA LEU A 83 3.00 3.36 -26.41
C LEU A 83 3.15 4.78 -26.95
N THR A 84 3.61 5.72 -26.13
CA THR A 84 3.92 7.08 -26.58
C THR A 84 5.02 7.08 -27.64
N VAL A 85 6.12 6.34 -27.41
CA VAL A 85 7.24 6.25 -28.36
C VAL A 85 6.82 5.58 -29.67
N ILE A 86 6.14 4.43 -29.60
CA ILE A 86 5.72 3.65 -30.78
C ILE A 86 4.70 4.44 -31.62
N SER A 87 3.84 5.23 -30.98
CA SER A 87 2.88 6.09 -31.68
C SER A 87 3.47 7.40 -32.18
N PHE A 88 4.80 7.56 -32.19
CA PHE A 88 5.50 8.79 -32.57
C PHE A 88 4.99 10.03 -31.80
N GLY A 89 4.63 9.84 -30.52
CA GLY A 89 4.16 10.90 -29.63
C GLY A 89 2.67 11.21 -29.70
N ILE A 90 1.89 10.55 -30.58
CA ILE A 90 0.43 10.75 -30.66
C ILE A 90 -0.25 10.49 -29.31
N LEU A 91 0.25 9.52 -28.54
CA LEU A 91 -0.29 9.12 -27.24
C LEU A 91 0.40 9.79 -26.03
N PHE A 92 1.00 10.97 -26.20
CA PHE A 92 1.78 11.66 -25.13
C PHE A 92 1.04 11.89 -23.81
N PHE A 93 -0.30 11.91 -23.85
CA PHE A 93 -1.14 12.15 -22.67
C PHE A 93 -1.29 10.91 -21.76
N LEU A 94 -0.96 9.69 -22.24
CA LEU A 94 -1.17 8.45 -21.48
C LEU A 94 -0.40 8.40 -20.16
N PRO A 95 0.91 8.73 -20.09
CA PRO A 95 1.63 8.75 -18.81
C PRO A 95 1.01 9.73 -17.81
N GLY A 96 0.51 10.88 -18.29
CA GLY A 96 -0.18 11.86 -17.45
C GLY A 96 -1.47 11.30 -16.84
N LEU A 97 -2.28 10.58 -17.63
CA LEU A 97 -3.49 9.91 -17.12
C LEU A 97 -3.17 8.85 -16.07
N VAL A 98 -2.13 8.03 -16.29
CA VAL A 98 -1.68 7.03 -15.31
C VAL A 98 -1.24 7.71 -14.01
N GLY A 99 -0.50 8.81 -14.10
CA GLY A 99 -0.05 9.59 -12.95
C GLY A 99 -1.21 10.18 -12.14
N ILE A 100 -2.19 10.79 -12.82
CA ILE A 100 -3.37 11.36 -12.17
C ILE A 100 -4.20 10.26 -11.49
N ALA A 101 -4.46 9.14 -12.17
CA ALA A 101 -5.16 8.01 -11.58
C ALA A 101 -4.41 7.47 -10.35
N GLY A 102 -3.08 7.33 -10.46
CA GLY A 102 -2.23 6.87 -9.37
C GLY A 102 -2.23 7.80 -8.16
N LEU A 103 -2.21 9.11 -8.38
CA LEU A 103 -2.32 10.13 -7.34
C LEU A 103 -3.67 10.06 -6.62
N VAL A 104 -4.78 10.06 -7.38
CA VAL A 104 -6.13 10.03 -6.83
C VAL A 104 -6.33 8.78 -5.97
N PHE A 105 -5.99 7.59 -6.48
CA PHE A 105 -6.15 6.36 -5.72
C PHE A 105 -5.25 6.30 -4.50
N SER A 106 -4.00 6.79 -4.58
CA SER A 106 -3.09 6.85 -3.43
C SER A 106 -3.64 7.76 -2.31
N ILE A 107 -4.23 8.90 -2.66
CA ILE A 107 -4.87 9.80 -1.68
C ILE A 107 -6.09 9.14 -1.04
N ILE A 108 -6.97 8.51 -1.84
CA ILE A 108 -8.15 7.80 -1.32
C ILE A 108 -7.73 6.69 -0.35
N ALA A 109 -6.73 5.89 -0.74
CA ALA A 109 -6.20 4.82 0.08
C ALA A 109 -5.59 5.35 1.38
N ALA A 110 -4.81 6.43 1.31
CA ALA A 110 -4.20 7.07 2.48
C ALA A 110 -5.26 7.58 3.48
N VAL A 111 -6.30 8.25 3.00
CA VAL A 111 -7.40 8.76 3.84
C VAL A 111 -8.13 7.60 4.51
N LYS A 112 -8.48 6.55 3.75
CA LYS A 112 -9.16 5.37 4.29
C LYS A 112 -8.30 4.63 5.31
N ALA A 113 -7.03 4.42 5.01
CA ALA A 113 -6.08 3.79 5.92
C ALA A 113 -5.95 4.57 7.25
N ASN A 114 -5.94 5.91 7.19
CA ASN A 114 -5.90 6.76 8.38
C ASN A 114 -7.19 6.67 9.24
N ASN A 115 -8.33 6.45 8.59
CA ASN A 115 -9.60 6.16 9.26
C ASN A 115 -9.67 4.74 9.84
N GLY A 116 -8.66 3.90 9.59
CA GLY A 116 -8.66 2.48 9.99
C GLY A 116 -9.45 1.58 9.05
N GLU A 117 -9.84 2.08 7.89
CA GLU A 117 -10.52 1.31 6.85
C GLU A 117 -9.49 0.68 5.92
N ALA A 118 -9.53 -0.64 5.78
CA ALA A 118 -8.68 -1.33 4.82
C ALA A 118 -9.11 -0.95 3.40
N TYR A 119 -8.20 -0.34 2.64
CA TYR A 119 -8.42 -0.05 1.24
C TYR A 119 -7.91 -1.20 0.36
N ARG A 120 -8.59 -1.41 -0.76
CA ARG A 120 -8.16 -2.28 -1.85
C ARG A 120 -8.25 -1.50 -3.13
N TYR A 121 -7.14 -1.41 -3.85
CA TYR A 121 -7.14 -0.74 -5.13
C TYR A 121 -8.00 -1.53 -6.13
N PRO A 122 -8.85 -0.85 -6.92
CA PRO A 122 -9.64 -1.51 -7.96
C PRO A 122 -8.76 -2.24 -8.98
N PHE A 123 -7.56 -1.69 -9.23
CA PHE A 123 -6.58 -2.24 -10.15
C PHE A 123 -5.22 -2.34 -9.45
N ALA A 124 -4.88 -3.54 -8.97
CA ALA A 124 -3.56 -3.86 -8.43
C ALA A 124 -3.22 -5.33 -8.67
N LEU A 125 -2.01 -5.57 -9.18
CA LEU A 125 -1.39 -6.89 -9.24
C LEU A 125 -0.93 -7.27 -7.84
N ARG A 126 -1.61 -8.23 -7.21
CA ARG A 126 -1.29 -8.72 -5.86
C ARG A 126 -0.15 -9.74 -5.90
N LEU A 127 1.06 -9.26 -6.17
CA LEU A 127 2.26 -10.06 -6.29
C LEU A 127 2.74 -10.55 -4.91
N ILE A 128 2.64 -9.69 -3.90
CA ILE A 128 3.01 -9.99 -2.52
C ILE A 128 1.73 -10.36 -1.76
N LYS A 129 1.72 -11.55 -1.14
CA LYS A 129 0.58 -12.15 -0.42
C LYS A 129 0.75 -12.06 1.08
#